data_AF-A0A9P6LPA2-F1
#
_entry.id   AF-A0A9P6LPA2-F1
#
_cell.length_a   1.000
_cell.length_b   1.000
_cell.length_c   1.000
_cell.angle_alpha   90.00
_cell.angle_beta   90.00
_cell.angle_gamma   90.00
#
_symmetry.space_group_name_H-M   'P 1'
#
loop_
_entity.id
_entity.type
_entity.pdbx_description
1 polymer ?
#
loop_
_entity_poly.entity_id
_entity_poly.type
_entity_poly.pdbx_seq_one_letter_code
_entity_poly.pdbx_strand_id
1 'polypeptide(L)'
;MHHRHTNTDKDPDVWDARGPMVIRFFKWFFPDYFWVKTVLMGEVKDANIQHALLYYLAMFLAVRKMSCQGVAVLKYWFIPQRAAYFLLVWLFAYVPHRSDGEHRFNAQDNVYKATNMTGGILNSNGFNLAIPLLNQHLHNIHHMYPQLPFTHYGKIWAKYKNELIAAGTEIHPLYSSKQGWKWNEGLDGKRS
;
A
#
# COMPACT_ATOMS: atom_id res chain seq x y z
N MET A 1 -8.68 -11.92 7.44
CA MET A 1 -7.84 -10.79 7.88
C MET A 1 -6.57 -10.81 7.04
N HIS A 2 -6.24 -9.68 6.39
CA HIS A 2 -5.19 -9.56 5.37
C HIS A 2 -3.78 -9.90 5.92
N HIS A 3 -3.45 -9.53 7.16
CA HIS A 3 -2.14 -9.84 7.79
C HIS A 3 -1.79 -11.33 7.88
N ARG A 4 -2.78 -12.23 8.03
CA ARG A 4 -2.55 -13.68 8.04
C ARG A 4 -2.08 -14.21 6.67
N HIS A 5 -2.45 -13.49 5.61
CA HIS A 5 -2.21 -13.88 4.23
C HIS A 5 -1.18 -12.97 3.56
N THR A 6 -0.38 -12.21 4.34
CA THR A 6 0.58 -11.22 3.82
C THR A 6 1.43 -11.82 2.70
N ASN A 7 1.48 -11.15 1.55
CA ASN A 7 2.18 -11.53 0.33
C ASN A 7 1.73 -12.84 -0.36
N THR A 8 0.58 -13.41 0.04
CA THR A 8 -0.04 -14.54 -0.68
C THR A 8 -1.03 -14.04 -1.73
N ASP A 9 -1.54 -14.92 -2.60
CA ASP A 9 -2.55 -14.54 -3.61
C ASP A 9 -3.90 -14.07 -3.03
N LYS A 10 -4.12 -14.28 -1.72
CA LYS A 10 -5.31 -13.80 -0.99
C LYS A 10 -5.10 -12.42 -0.35
N ASP A 11 -3.90 -11.86 -0.50
CA ASP A 11 -3.57 -10.53 -0.01
C ASP A 11 -4.04 -9.47 -1.02
N PRO A 12 -4.94 -8.53 -0.64
CA PRO A 12 -5.31 -7.42 -1.51
C PRO A 12 -4.14 -6.51 -1.89
N ASP A 13 -3.15 -6.31 -1.01
CA ASP A 13 -2.05 -5.37 -1.23
C ASP A 13 -1.05 -5.90 -2.27
N VAL A 14 -0.97 -7.24 -2.38
CA VAL A 14 -0.22 -7.91 -3.45
C VAL A 14 -0.77 -7.57 -4.82
N TRP A 15 -2.09 -7.45 -4.94
CA TRP A 15 -2.70 -7.06 -6.20
C TRP A 15 -2.30 -5.63 -6.59
N ASP A 16 -2.18 -4.70 -5.63
CA ASP A 16 -1.68 -3.34 -5.84
C ASP A 16 -0.18 -3.27 -6.15
N ALA A 17 0.59 -4.24 -5.63
CA ALA A 17 2.04 -4.30 -5.76
C ALA A 17 2.55 -5.09 -6.98
N ARG A 18 1.70 -5.88 -7.66
CA ARG A 18 2.08 -6.71 -8.84
C ARG A 18 1.74 -6.07 -10.20
N GLY A 19 2.59 -6.39 -11.18
CA GLY A 19 2.37 -6.14 -12.60
C GLY A 19 3.28 -5.05 -13.19
N PRO A 20 3.12 -4.72 -14.49
CA PRO A 20 3.88 -3.67 -15.13
C PRO A 20 3.74 -2.35 -14.36
N MET A 21 4.81 -1.58 -14.28
CA MET A 21 4.84 -0.35 -13.49
C MET A 21 3.77 0.68 -13.90
N VAL A 22 3.48 0.77 -15.20
CA VAL A 22 2.42 1.65 -15.70
C VAL A 22 1.05 1.23 -15.16
N ILE A 23 0.79 -0.08 -15.08
CA ILE A 23 -0.46 -0.63 -14.54
C ILE A 23 -0.54 -0.37 -13.04
N ARG A 24 0.56 -0.55 -12.31
CA ARG A 24 0.65 -0.19 -10.89
C ARG A 24 0.32 1.28 -10.65
N PHE A 25 0.90 2.18 -11.44
CA PHE A 25 0.60 3.61 -11.34
C PHE A 25 -0.91 3.91 -11.50
N PHE A 26 -1.56 3.25 -12.47
CA PHE A 26 -3.01 3.36 -12.64
C PHE A 26 -3.80 2.78 -11.46
N LYS A 27 -3.39 1.63 -10.90
CA LYS A 27 -4.00 1.05 -9.69
C LYS A 27 -3.91 2.01 -8.51
N TRP A 28 -2.74 2.59 -8.27
CA TRP A 28 -2.51 3.50 -7.15
C TRP A 28 -3.33 4.80 -7.28
N PHE A 29 -3.55 5.29 -8.51
CA PHE A 29 -4.34 6.50 -8.76
C PHE A 29 -5.86 6.25 -8.73
N PHE A 30 -6.31 5.05 -9.09
CA PHE A 30 -7.72 4.66 -9.16
C PHE A 30 -8.06 3.39 -8.37
N PRO A 31 -7.69 3.28 -7.08
CA PRO A 31 -7.94 2.06 -6.30
C PRO A 31 -9.45 1.79 -6.14
N ASP A 32 -10.24 2.86 -6.09
CA ASP A 32 -11.70 2.84 -6.05
C ASP A 32 -12.33 2.16 -7.26
N TYR A 33 -11.82 2.41 -8.47
CA TYR A 33 -12.32 1.77 -9.69
C TYR A 33 -12.18 0.25 -9.62
N PHE A 34 -11.01 -0.23 -9.16
CA PHE A 34 -10.75 -1.66 -9.08
C PHE A 34 -11.55 -2.32 -7.96
N TRP A 35 -11.69 -1.66 -6.82
CA TRP A 35 -12.52 -2.16 -5.73
C TRP A 35 -14.01 -2.27 -6.14
N VAL A 36 -14.54 -1.25 -6.84
CA VAL A 36 -15.90 -1.29 -7.41
C VAL A 36 -16.02 -2.40 -8.45
N LYS A 37 -15.01 -2.61 -9.30
CA LYS A 37 -15.00 -3.69 -10.30
C LYS A 37 -15.09 -5.07 -9.62
N THR A 38 -14.26 -5.35 -8.62
CA THR A 38 -14.27 -6.61 -7.84
C THR A 38 -15.62 -6.85 -7.19
N VAL A 39 -16.22 -5.79 -6.63
CA VAL A 39 -17.58 -5.79 -6.07
C VAL A 39 -18.64 -6.12 -7.13
N LEU A 40 -18.63 -5.43 -8.28
CA LEU A 40 -19.60 -5.62 -9.35
C LEU A 40 -19.48 -6.99 -10.03
N MET A 41 -18.27 -7.56 -10.09
CA MET A 41 -18.03 -8.91 -10.60
C MET A 41 -18.41 -10.01 -9.61
N GLY A 42 -18.90 -9.65 -8.41
CA GLY A 42 -19.35 -10.61 -7.41
C GLY A 42 -18.22 -11.42 -6.76
N GLU A 43 -16.97 -10.97 -6.93
CA GLU A 43 -15.79 -11.58 -6.30
C GLU A 43 -15.77 -11.32 -4.79
N VAL A 44 -16.42 -10.25 -4.34
CA VAL A 44 -16.75 -9.99 -2.95
C VAL A 44 -18.25 -10.14 -2.78
N LYS A 45 -18.69 -11.00 -1.86
CA LYS A 45 -20.10 -11.23 -1.53
C LYS A 45 -20.41 -10.62 -0.17
N ASP A 46 -20.48 -9.29 -0.12
CA ASP A 46 -20.81 -8.54 1.09
C ASP A 46 -22.03 -7.65 0.84
N ALA A 47 -22.96 -7.60 1.80
CA ALA A 47 -24.18 -6.79 1.75
C ALA A 47 -23.89 -5.28 1.65
N ASN A 48 -22.65 -4.85 1.92
CA ASN A 48 -22.24 -3.44 1.85
C ASN A 48 -21.94 -2.91 0.44
N ILE A 49 -22.06 -3.75 -0.59
CA ILE A 49 -21.90 -3.36 -2.00
C ILE A 49 -22.90 -2.27 -2.41
N GLN A 50 -24.12 -2.33 -1.91
CA GLN A 50 -25.14 -1.31 -2.18
C GLN A 50 -24.76 0.05 -1.57
N HIS A 51 -24.23 0.06 -0.34
CA HIS A 51 -23.76 1.29 0.31
C HIS A 51 -22.58 1.91 -0.42
N ALA A 52 -21.64 1.09 -0.89
CA ALA A 52 -20.54 1.54 -1.73
C ALA A 52 -21.02 2.19 -3.03
N LEU A 53 -21.91 1.51 -3.77
CA LEU A 53 -22.45 2.05 -5.03
C LEU A 53 -23.22 3.35 -4.80
N LEU A 54 -24.02 3.43 -3.72
CA LEU A 54 -24.72 4.65 -3.33
C LEU A 54 -23.75 5.77 -2.94
N TYR A 55 -22.66 5.46 -2.22
CA TYR A 55 -21.61 6.43 -1.89
C TYR A 55 -20.93 6.97 -3.16
N TYR A 56 -20.53 6.10 -4.08
CA TYR A 56 -19.90 6.51 -5.34
C TYR A 56 -20.88 7.30 -6.22
N LEU A 57 -22.14 6.91 -6.29
CA LEU A 57 -23.18 7.65 -7.02
C LEU A 57 -23.41 9.04 -6.41
N ALA A 58 -23.51 9.13 -5.07
CA ALA A 58 -23.65 10.40 -4.38
C ALA A 58 -22.43 11.31 -4.61
N MET A 59 -21.23 10.75 -4.56
CA MET A 59 -19.98 11.48 -4.84
C MET A 59 -19.94 11.95 -6.29
N PHE A 60 -20.34 11.11 -7.24
CA PHE A 60 -20.44 11.48 -8.66
C PHE A 60 -21.44 12.62 -8.90
N LEU A 61 -22.64 12.56 -8.29
CA LEU A 61 -23.66 13.60 -8.41
C LEU A 61 -23.21 14.91 -7.74
N ALA A 62 -22.55 14.84 -6.58
CA ALA A 62 -21.97 16.00 -5.90
C ALA A 62 -20.89 16.67 -6.76
N VAL A 63 -19.95 15.88 -7.28
CA VAL A 63 -18.91 16.35 -8.19
C VAL A 63 -19.51 16.95 -9.46
N ARG A 64 -20.53 16.32 -10.07
CA ARG A 64 -21.22 16.86 -11.26
C ARG A 64 -21.86 18.22 -10.97
N LYS A 65 -22.63 18.33 -9.88
CA LYS A 65 -23.29 19.58 -9.48
C LYS A 65 -22.28 20.70 -9.24
N MET A 66 -21.16 20.40 -8.57
CA MET A 66 -20.13 21.39 -8.28
C MET A 66 -19.27 21.72 -9.51
N SER A 67 -19.07 20.78 -10.44
CA SER A 67 -18.27 20.97 -11.67
C SER A 67 -18.96 21.89 -12.68
N CYS A 68 -20.29 22.04 -12.58
CA CYS A 68 -21.03 23.05 -13.34
C CYS A 68 -20.64 24.51 -12.96
N GLN A 69 -19.84 24.71 -11.91
CA GLN A 69 -19.37 26.02 -11.45
C GLN A 69 -17.90 26.31 -11.86
N GLY A 70 -17.32 25.49 -12.75
CA GLY A 70 -15.95 25.67 -13.27
C GLY A 70 -14.95 24.61 -12.77
N VAL A 71 -13.65 24.86 -12.96
CA VAL A 71 -12.57 23.89 -12.68
C VAL A 71 -12.22 23.74 -11.19
N ALA A 72 -12.93 24.42 -10.29
CA ALA A 72 -12.65 24.42 -8.87
C ALA A 72 -12.70 23.01 -8.25
N VAL A 73 -13.67 22.19 -8.65
CA VAL A 73 -13.78 20.80 -8.19
C VAL A 73 -12.59 19.97 -8.62
N LEU A 74 -12.16 20.13 -9.88
CA LEU A 74 -10.99 19.44 -10.39
C LEU A 74 -9.73 19.81 -9.59
N LYS A 75 -9.51 21.11 -9.38
CA LYS A 75 -8.30 21.65 -8.75
C LYS A 75 -8.22 21.41 -7.24
N TYR A 76 -9.32 21.62 -6.52
CA TYR A 76 -9.31 21.63 -5.05
C TYR A 76 -9.86 20.35 -4.42
N TRP A 77 -10.50 19.49 -5.20
CA TRP A 77 -11.02 18.21 -4.72
C TRP A 77 -10.41 17.03 -5.44
N PHE A 78 -10.64 16.90 -6.75
CA PHE A 78 -10.27 15.69 -7.49
C PHE A 78 -8.76 15.46 -7.51
N ILE A 79 -7.97 16.47 -7.90
CA ILE A 79 -6.50 16.33 -7.95
C ILE A 79 -5.93 16.01 -6.55
N PRO A 80 -6.25 16.76 -5.47
CA PRO A 80 -5.80 16.41 -4.12
C PRO A 80 -6.23 15.01 -3.66
N GLN A 81 -7.48 14.61 -3.94
CA GLN A 81 -7.99 13.27 -3.60
C GLN A 81 -7.19 12.17 -4.32
N ARG A 82 -6.94 12.33 -5.63
CA ARG A 82 -6.18 11.34 -6.40
C ARG A 82 -4.72 11.26 -5.97
N ALA A 83 -4.11 12.41 -5.65
CA ALA A 83 -2.78 12.44 -5.07
C ALA A 83 -2.73 11.73 -3.70
N ALA A 84 -3.75 11.93 -2.86
CA ALA A 84 -3.86 11.24 -1.57
C ALA A 84 -4.00 9.72 -1.74
N TYR A 85 -4.87 9.24 -2.65
CA TYR A 85 -4.98 7.81 -2.94
C TYR A 85 -3.68 7.22 -3.47
N PHE A 86 -3.06 7.91 -4.42
CA PHE A 86 -1.77 7.50 -4.96
C PHE A 86 -0.73 7.34 -3.84
N LEU A 87 -0.60 8.35 -2.98
CA LEU A 87 0.36 8.31 -1.87
C LEU A 87 0.03 7.20 -0.87
N LEU A 88 -1.24 7.01 -0.52
CA LEU A 88 -1.67 5.97 0.42
C LEU A 88 -1.33 4.56 -0.10
N VAL A 89 -1.76 4.23 -1.32
CA VAL A 89 -1.50 2.90 -1.89
C VAL A 89 0.00 2.70 -2.11
N TRP A 90 0.70 3.73 -2.60
CA TRP A 90 2.14 3.64 -2.80
C TRP A 90 2.91 3.45 -1.48
N LEU A 91 2.60 4.21 -0.43
CA LEU A 91 3.32 4.17 0.85
C LEU A 91 3.00 2.94 1.69
N PHE A 92 1.79 2.39 1.59
CA PHE A 92 1.33 1.31 2.48
C PHE A 92 1.17 -0.03 1.80
N ALA A 93 0.60 -0.09 0.59
CA ALA A 93 0.41 -1.36 -0.11
C ALA A 93 1.64 -1.75 -0.95
N TYR A 94 2.36 -0.78 -1.53
CA TYR A 94 3.52 -1.08 -2.38
C TYR A 94 4.84 -1.04 -1.63
N VAL A 95 5.23 0.11 -1.07
CA VAL A 95 6.57 0.32 -0.48
C VAL A 95 6.97 -0.74 0.56
N PRO A 96 6.09 -1.18 1.48
CA PRO A 96 6.46 -2.17 2.49
C PRO A 96 6.42 -3.62 2.01
N HIS A 97 5.79 -3.87 0.86
CA HIS A 97 5.58 -5.20 0.26
C HIS A 97 6.39 -5.42 -1.02
N ARG A 98 7.12 -4.38 -1.47
CA ARG A 98 7.78 -4.39 -2.77
C ARG A 98 8.79 -5.54 -2.85
N SER A 99 8.74 -6.24 -3.98
CA SER A 99 9.60 -7.38 -4.29
C SER A 99 10.82 -6.97 -5.15
N ASP A 100 11.23 -5.70 -5.12
CA ASP A 100 12.39 -5.20 -5.86
C ASP A 100 13.70 -5.68 -5.22
N GLY A 101 13.99 -6.97 -5.37
CA GLY A 101 15.14 -7.64 -4.77
C GLY A 101 14.89 -9.13 -4.55
N GLU A 102 15.33 -9.63 -3.40
CA GLU A 102 15.13 -11.01 -2.90
C GLU A 102 13.84 -11.16 -2.06
N HIS A 103 13.08 -10.08 -1.83
CA HIS A 103 11.78 -10.13 -1.14
C HIS A 103 10.77 -10.94 -1.95
N ARG A 104 10.67 -12.24 -1.61
CA ARG A 104 9.68 -13.19 -2.14
C ARG A 104 8.93 -13.94 -1.03
N PHE A 105 9.14 -13.53 0.22
CA PHE A 105 8.60 -14.23 1.37
C PHE A 105 7.16 -13.79 1.60
N ASN A 106 6.30 -14.79 1.81
CA ASN A 106 4.98 -14.56 2.37
C ASN A 106 5.00 -14.79 3.89
N ALA A 107 3.89 -14.44 4.55
CA ALA A 107 3.76 -14.58 6.01
C ALA A 107 3.98 -16.03 6.51
N GLN A 108 3.68 -17.02 5.67
CA GLN A 108 3.81 -18.44 5.98
C GLN A 108 5.26 -18.91 5.86
N ASP A 109 6.05 -18.31 4.95
CA ASP A 109 7.48 -18.63 4.81
C ASP A 109 8.28 -18.01 5.95
N ASN A 110 8.14 -16.71 6.15
CA ASN A 110 8.80 -15.97 7.23
C ASN A 110 8.09 -14.62 7.46
N VAL A 111 7.41 -14.50 8.59
CA VAL A 111 6.67 -13.28 8.98
C VAL A 111 7.56 -12.03 9.09
N TYR A 112 8.83 -12.18 9.47
CA TYR A 112 9.78 -11.06 9.61
C TYR A 112 10.25 -10.52 8.25
N LYS A 113 10.22 -11.37 7.21
CA LYS A 113 10.61 -11.03 5.83
C LYS A 113 9.44 -10.70 4.92
N ALA A 114 8.20 -10.86 5.40
CA ALA A 114 7.01 -10.62 4.59
C ALA A 114 6.83 -9.14 4.25
N THR A 115 7.27 -8.23 5.11
CA THR A 115 7.22 -6.78 4.85
C THR A 115 8.44 -6.12 5.45
N ASN A 116 8.86 -5.00 4.88
CA ASN A 116 10.03 -4.26 5.34
C ASN A 116 9.71 -3.10 6.28
N MET A 117 10.74 -2.63 6.98
CA MET A 117 10.77 -1.33 7.61
C MET A 117 11.20 -0.27 6.59
N THR A 118 10.57 0.90 6.61
CA THR A 118 10.92 2.04 5.75
C THR A 118 11.79 3.03 6.52
N GLY A 119 13.10 3.03 6.24
CA GLY A 119 14.10 3.73 7.05
C GLY A 119 14.39 5.19 6.64
N GLY A 120 13.84 5.65 5.53
CA GLY A 120 14.01 7.04 5.06
C GLY A 120 13.58 7.22 3.61
N ILE A 121 13.78 8.41 3.05
CA ILE A 121 13.30 8.74 1.69
C ILE A 121 14.24 8.19 0.61
N LEU A 122 15.51 8.64 0.60
CA LEU A 122 16.51 8.26 -0.42
C LEU A 122 17.57 7.28 0.10
N ASN A 123 17.65 7.10 1.42
CA ASN A 123 18.54 6.16 2.07
C ASN A 123 17.85 5.58 3.32
N SER A 124 18.26 4.36 3.72
CA SER A 124 17.64 3.60 4.81
C SER A 124 17.90 4.16 6.21
N ASN A 125 18.79 5.14 6.37
CA ASN A 125 19.14 5.77 7.65
C ASN A 125 18.80 7.27 7.63
N GLY A 126 17.75 7.63 6.88
CA GLY A 126 17.52 8.99 6.43
C GLY A 126 16.56 9.74 7.35
N PHE A 127 15.75 10.58 6.73
CA PHE A 127 14.69 11.32 7.41
C PHE A 127 13.74 10.38 8.16
N ASN A 128 13.47 10.70 9.43
CA ASN A 128 12.59 9.90 10.28
C ASN A 128 11.13 10.04 9.82
N LEU A 129 10.54 8.92 9.37
CA LEU A 129 9.18 8.86 8.85
C LEU A 129 8.11 8.57 9.93
N ALA A 130 8.49 8.52 11.21
CA ALA A 130 7.58 8.23 12.32
C ALA A 130 6.37 9.18 12.38
N ILE A 131 6.60 10.49 12.34
CA ILE A 131 5.52 11.47 12.42
C ILE A 131 4.66 11.48 11.14
N PRO A 132 5.21 11.67 9.93
CA PRO A 132 4.39 11.79 8.72
C PRO A 132 3.64 10.50 8.37
N LEU A 133 4.16 9.33 8.75
CA LEU A 133 3.51 8.05 8.51
C LEU A 133 2.83 7.48 9.75
N LEU A 134 2.69 8.23 10.84
CA LEU A 134 2.08 7.74 12.08
C LEU A 134 2.65 6.37 12.52
N ASN A 135 3.98 6.25 12.54
CA ASN A 135 4.75 5.02 12.77
C ASN A 135 4.54 3.86 11.78
N GLN A 136 3.75 4.02 10.72
CA GLN A 136 3.55 2.98 9.70
C GLN A 136 4.80 2.74 8.82
N HIS A 137 5.84 3.55 8.96
CA HIS A 137 7.17 3.20 8.47
C HIS A 137 7.70 1.88 9.07
N LEU A 138 7.15 1.44 10.21
CA LEU A 138 7.36 0.12 10.84
C LEU A 138 6.26 -0.87 10.44
N HIS A 139 5.96 -0.95 9.14
CA HIS A 139 4.88 -1.79 8.62
C HIS A 139 5.08 -3.28 8.94
N ASN A 140 6.34 -3.72 9.02
CA ASN A 140 6.67 -5.05 9.51
C ASN A 140 6.08 -5.36 10.90
N ILE A 141 6.14 -4.40 11.83
CA ILE A 141 5.53 -4.56 13.17
C ILE A 141 4.01 -4.59 13.06
N HIS A 142 3.44 -3.79 12.17
CA HIS A 142 2.00 -3.82 11.89
C HIS A 142 1.55 -5.22 11.43
N HIS A 143 2.28 -5.87 10.52
CA HIS A 143 1.93 -7.21 10.05
C HIS A 143 2.18 -8.32 11.08
N MET A 144 3.23 -8.20 11.89
CA MET A 144 3.50 -9.16 12.98
C MET A 144 2.48 -9.04 14.12
N TYR A 145 2.09 -7.81 14.47
CA TYR A 145 1.24 -7.51 15.62
C TYR A 145 0.11 -6.53 15.25
N PRO A 146 -0.84 -6.92 14.39
CA PRO A 146 -1.85 -6.01 13.85
C PRO A 146 -2.83 -5.46 14.90
N GLN A 147 -2.91 -6.11 16.07
CA GLN A 147 -3.75 -5.66 17.19
C GLN A 147 -3.11 -4.50 17.98
N LEU A 148 -1.81 -4.24 17.78
CA LEU A 148 -1.12 -3.16 18.48
C LEU A 148 -1.39 -1.82 17.79
N PRO A 149 -1.72 -0.76 18.54
CA PRO A 149 -1.88 0.56 17.96
C PRO A 149 -0.52 1.10 17.49
N PHE A 150 -0.54 1.87 16.40
CA PHE A 150 0.67 2.39 15.76
C PHE A 150 1.57 3.23 16.68
N THR A 151 1.00 3.81 17.73
CA THR A 151 1.73 4.56 18.76
C THR A 151 2.77 3.73 19.52
N HIS A 152 2.67 2.39 19.49
CA HIS A 152 3.58 1.50 20.19
C HIS A 152 4.70 0.94 19.32
N TYR A 153 4.59 1.04 17.99
CA TYR A 153 5.56 0.41 17.08
C TYR A 153 6.98 0.92 17.33
N GLY A 154 7.15 2.23 17.54
CA GLY A 154 8.47 2.82 17.83
C GLY A 154 9.12 2.27 19.11
N LYS A 155 8.32 1.98 20.15
CA LYS A 155 8.83 1.38 21.41
C LYS A 155 9.29 -0.05 21.20
N ILE A 156 8.53 -0.84 20.42
CA ILE A 156 8.87 -2.22 20.08
C ILE A 156 10.15 -2.24 19.25
N TRP A 157 10.23 -1.39 18.23
CA TRP A 157 11.43 -1.26 17.42
C TRP A 157 12.64 -0.88 18.26
N ALA A 158 12.54 0.14 19.10
CA ALA A 158 13.64 0.56 19.97
C ALA A 158 14.15 -0.57 20.88
N LYS A 159 13.26 -1.46 21.35
CA LYS A 159 13.61 -2.55 22.25
C LYS A 159 14.13 -3.81 21.55
N TYR A 160 13.57 -4.15 20.39
CA TYR A 160 13.79 -5.44 19.72
C TYR A 160 14.41 -5.33 18.32
N LYS A 161 14.94 -4.16 17.95
CA LYS A 161 15.49 -3.91 16.60
C LYS A 161 16.48 -4.98 16.16
N ASN A 162 17.43 -5.34 17.03
CA ASN A 162 18.52 -6.25 16.67
C ASN A 162 17.99 -7.67 16.42
N GLU A 163 17.05 -8.12 17.25
CA GLU A 163 16.37 -9.40 17.14
C GLU A 163 15.50 -9.46 15.88
N LEU A 164 14.77 -8.39 15.59
CA LEU A 164 13.94 -8.29 14.39
C LEU A 164 14.77 -8.34 13.10
N ILE A 165 15.91 -7.64 13.07
CA ILE A 165 16.85 -7.67 11.94
C ILE A 165 17.50 -9.05 11.82
N ALA A 166 17.94 -9.65 12.93
CA ALA A 166 18.51 -11.00 12.94
C ALA A 166 17.52 -12.07 12.46
N ALA A 167 16.22 -11.91 12.76
CA ALA A 167 15.16 -12.77 12.28
C ALA A 167 14.81 -12.56 10.80
N GLY A 168 15.27 -11.44 10.20
CA GLY A 168 15.19 -11.17 8.76
C GLY A 168 14.47 -9.87 8.38
N THR A 169 14.08 -9.00 9.32
CA THR A 169 13.49 -7.69 8.96
C THR A 169 14.48 -6.88 8.13
N GLU A 170 14.08 -6.52 6.91
CA GLU A 170 14.86 -5.64 6.05
C GLU A 170 14.51 -4.16 6.26
N ILE A 171 15.48 -3.29 6.03
CA ILE A 171 15.32 -1.82 6.14
C ILE A 171 15.59 -1.20 4.78
N HIS A 172 14.53 -0.64 4.21
CA HIS A 172 14.50 -0.12 2.84
C HIS A 172 14.19 1.38 2.83
N PRO A 173 14.75 2.17 1.90
CA PRO A 173 14.29 3.54 1.68
C PRO A 173 12.99 3.54 0.86
N LEU A 174 12.21 4.61 0.91
CA LEU A 174 11.06 4.83 0.01
C LEU A 174 11.48 4.68 -1.45
N TYR A 175 12.65 5.19 -1.80
CA TYR A 175 13.23 5.09 -3.12
C TYR A 175 14.73 4.75 -3.03
N SER A 176 15.17 3.80 -3.86
CA SER A 176 16.59 3.44 -4.01
C SER A 176 16.99 3.59 -5.47
N SER A 177 18.04 4.37 -5.75
CA SER A 177 18.61 4.50 -7.09
C SER A 177 19.46 3.30 -7.51
N LYS A 178 19.92 2.48 -6.54
CA LYS A 178 20.79 1.31 -6.79
C LYS A 178 20.02 0.10 -7.33
N GLN A 179 18.72 0.03 -7.04
CA GLN A 179 17.79 -0.96 -7.57
C GLN A 179 16.68 -0.17 -8.26
N GLY A 180 16.94 0.21 -9.52
CA GLY A 180 15.94 0.89 -10.33
C GLY A 180 14.65 0.08 -10.38
N TRP A 181 13.52 0.79 -10.37
CA TRP A 181 12.21 0.16 -10.46
C TRP A 181 12.14 -0.76 -11.68
N LYS A 182 11.76 -2.02 -11.49
CA LYS A 182 11.64 -2.97 -12.60
C LYS A 182 10.33 -2.71 -13.34
N TRP A 183 10.45 -2.18 -14.56
CA TRP A 183 9.33 -1.72 -15.37
C TRP A 183 8.51 -2.86 -15.99
N ASN A 184 9.13 -4.03 -16.22
CA ASN A 184 8.62 -5.12 -17.05
C ASN A 184 8.38 -6.40 -16.25
N GLU A 185 7.39 -6.38 -15.35
CA GLU A 185 6.81 -7.60 -14.79
C GLU A 185 5.62 -8.02 -15.65
N GLY A 186 5.42 -9.33 -15.86
CA GLY A 186 4.22 -9.86 -16.48
C GLY A 186 2.97 -9.47 -15.71
N LEU A 187 1.80 -9.55 -16.34
CA LEU A 187 0.51 -9.23 -15.68
C LEU A 187 0.23 -10.14 -14.48
N ASP A 188 0.82 -11.32 -14.44
CA ASP A 188 0.76 -12.29 -13.34
C ASP A 188 1.84 -12.03 -12.25
N GLY A 189 2.66 -10.99 -12.40
CA GLY A 189 3.79 -10.69 -11.52
C GLY A 189 5.00 -11.59 -11.74
N LYS A 190 4.98 -12.50 -12.73
CA LYS A 190 6.15 -13.31 -13.08
C LYS A 190 7.04 -12.54 -14.05
N ARG A 191 8.35 -12.69 -13.88
CA ARG A 191 9.33 -12.20 -14.85
C ARG A 191 9.40 -13.21 -16.00
N SER A 192 9.28 -12.73 -17.24
CA SER A 192 9.62 -13.50 -18.44
C SER A 192 11.09 -13.89 -18.44
#